data_AF-A0A1C4WHA7-F1
#
_entry.id   AF-A0A1C4WHA7-F1
#
_cell.length_a   1.000
_cell.length_b   1.000
_cell.length_c   1.000
_cell.angle_alpha   90.00
_cell.angle_beta   90.00
_cell.angle_gamma   90.00
#
_symmetry.space_group_name_H-M   'P 1'
#
loop_
_entity.id
_entity.type
_entity.pdbx_description
1 polymer ?
#
loop_
_entity_poly.entity_id
_entity_poly.type
_entity_poly.pdbx_seq_one_letter_code
_entity_poly.pdbx_strand_id
1 'polypeptide(L)'
;MTSVDLAATAAPRPPGRALARTQFLLVGAYVVAVCVALGRAAAFSGHLYLPHQGDDATGNADLWPGLWGGIWLVLVVVIGMVPLAAAGTVLVAVARLASPRLRAESARWRSLLASTVLATLVVAAWVSPPMTTLYTWLLD
;
A
#
# COMPACT_ATOMS: atom_id res chain seq x y z
N MET A 1 47.22 16.64 17.51
CA MET A 1 46.64 15.90 16.38
C MET A 1 45.60 14.95 16.92
N THR A 2 44.31 15.25 16.67
CA THR A 2 43.21 14.31 16.38
C THR A 2 41.94 15.16 16.25
N SER A 3 41.72 15.68 15.05
CA SER A 3 40.42 16.22 14.62
C SER A 3 39.45 15.04 14.55
N VAL A 4 38.64 14.87 15.60
CA VAL A 4 37.54 13.91 15.54
C VAL A 4 36.42 14.59 14.76
N ASP A 5 36.31 14.20 13.49
CA ASP A 5 35.19 14.51 12.59
C ASP A 5 33.88 13.90 13.13
N LEU A 6 33.35 14.49 14.20
CA LEU A 6 32.03 14.16 14.77
C LEU A 6 30.89 14.97 14.12
N ALA A 7 31.17 15.62 12.99
CA ALA A 7 30.17 16.32 12.19
C ALA A 7 29.62 15.46 11.03
N ALA A 8 29.45 14.15 11.24
CA ALA A 8 28.49 13.38 10.45
C ALA A 8 27.07 13.64 10.99
N THR A 9 26.69 14.91 11.13
CA THR A 9 25.29 15.31 11.29
C THR A 9 24.58 14.88 10.02
N ALA A 10 23.86 13.76 10.09
CA ALA A 10 23.00 13.28 9.02
C ALA A 10 22.14 14.45 8.56
N ALA A 11 22.49 15.00 7.39
CA ALA A 11 21.77 16.13 6.81
C ALA A 11 20.26 15.79 6.79
N PRO A 12 19.37 16.70 7.23
CA PRO A 12 17.95 16.44 7.22
C PRO A 12 17.54 15.97 5.82
N ARG A 13 17.01 14.74 5.73
CA ARG A 13 16.62 14.17 4.42
C ARG A 13 15.59 15.12 3.79
N PRO A 14 15.75 15.50 2.51
CA PRO A 14 14.85 16.46 1.89
C PRO A 14 13.42 15.90 1.92
N PRO A 15 12.43 16.69 2.36
CA PRO A 15 11.09 16.22 2.68
C PRO A 15 10.36 15.53 1.51
N GLY A 16 10.74 15.85 0.26
CA GLY A 16 10.19 15.22 -0.94
C GLY A 16 10.58 13.75 -1.14
N ARG A 17 11.80 13.33 -0.73
CA ARG A 17 12.22 11.92 -0.87
C ARG A 17 11.50 11.01 0.12
N ALA A 18 11.22 11.53 1.32
CA ALA A 18 10.50 10.78 2.34
C ALA A 18 9.06 10.48 1.88
N LEU A 19 8.36 11.49 1.35
CA LEU A 19 6.98 11.35 0.89
C LEU A 19 6.84 10.33 -0.26
N ALA A 20 7.68 10.43 -1.30
CA ALA A 20 7.65 9.49 -2.42
C ALA A 20 7.95 8.06 -1.96
N ARG A 21 8.92 7.89 -1.04
CA ARG A 21 9.22 6.57 -0.43
C ARG A 21 8.04 6.03 0.36
N THR A 22 7.37 6.85 1.16
CA THR A 22 6.17 6.45 1.89
C THR A 22 5.07 6.00 0.94
N GLN A 23 4.80 6.74 -0.14
CA GLN A 23 3.82 6.33 -1.16
C GLN A 23 4.17 4.98 -1.80
N PHE A 24 5.43 4.75 -2.18
CA PHE A 24 5.85 3.45 -2.71
C PHE A 24 5.69 2.31 -1.69
N LEU A 25 6.01 2.56 -0.41
CA LEU A 25 5.84 1.56 0.64
C LEU A 25 4.37 1.21 0.87
N LEU A 26 3.49 2.21 0.90
CA LEU A 26 2.05 2.00 1.02
C LEU A 26 1.50 1.21 -0.18
N VAL A 27 1.87 1.60 -1.40
CA VAL A 27 1.47 0.89 -2.62
C VAL A 27 1.96 -0.55 -2.59
N GLY A 28 3.23 -0.78 -2.26
CA GLY A 28 3.81 -2.12 -2.18
C GLY A 28 3.11 -2.99 -1.14
N ALA A 29 2.85 -2.45 0.06
CA ALA A 29 2.15 -3.17 1.12
C ALA A 29 0.72 -3.56 0.70
N TYR A 30 -0.01 -2.64 0.07
CA TYR A 30 -1.36 -2.90 -0.42
C TYR A 30 -1.38 -3.99 -1.50
N VAL A 31 -0.51 -3.89 -2.51
CA VAL A 31 -0.43 -4.89 -3.59
C VAL A 31 -0.06 -6.26 -3.03
N VAL A 32 0.93 -6.35 -2.13
CA VAL A 32 1.31 -7.61 -1.50
C VAL A 32 0.14 -8.21 -0.72
N ALA A 33 -0.58 -7.41 0.07
CA ALA A 33 -1.73 -7.90 0.83
C ALA A 33 -2.84 -8.45 -0.08
N VAL A 34 -3.18 -7.73 -1.15
CA VAL A 34 -4.14 -8.19 -2.16
C VAL A 34 -3.69 -9.49 -2.81
N CYS A 35 -2.42 -9.59 -3.23
CA CYS A 35 -1.88 -10.81 -3.83
C CYS A 35 -1.88 -12.00 -2.87
N VAL A 36 -1.58 -11.78 -1.58
CA VAL A 36 -1.64 -12.82 -0.55
C VAL A 36 -3.08 -13.29 -0.34
N ALA A 37 -4.04 -12.36 -0.28
CA ALA A 37 -5.46 -12.71 -0.14
C ALA A 37 -5.97 -13.53 -1.33
N LEU A 38 -5.68 -13.09 -2.56
CA LEU A 38 -6.06 -13.81 -3.78
C LEU A 38 -5.34 -15.16 -3.91
N GLY A 39 -4.06 -15.22 -3.57
CA GLY A 39 -3.29 -16.46 -3.56
C GLY A 39 -3.84 -17.46 -2.54
N ARG A 40 -4.35 -16.97 -1.40
CA ARG A 40 -5.02 -17.82 -0.42
C ARG A 40 -6.34 -18.36 -0.94
N ALA A 41 -7.18 -17.52 -1.56
CA ALA A 41 -8.40 -17.95 -2.21
C ALA A 41 -8.12 -19.02 -3.29
N ALA A 42 -7.10 -18.81 -4.12
CA ALA A 42 -6.69 -19.76 -5.14
C ALA A 42 -6.20 -21.10 -4.56
N ALA A 43 -5.61 -21.10 -3.36
CA ALA A 43 -5.22 -22.34 -2.68
C ALA A 43 -6.42 -23.20 -2.25
N PHE A 44 -7.60 -22.59 -2.05
CA PHE A 44 -8.83 -23.30 -1.71
C PHE A 44 -9.59 -23.77 -2.96
N SER A 45 -9.70 -22.93 -4.00
CA SER A 45 -10.46 -23.25 -5.21
C SER A 45 -9.67 -23.98 -6.30
N GLY A 46 -8.34 -24.02 -6.20
CA GLY A 46 -7.44 -24.59 -7.21
C GLY A 46 -7.21 -23.72 -8.45
N HIS A 47 -7.77 -22.50 -8.51
CA HIS A 47 -7.58 -21.56 -9.61
C HIS A 47 -7.66 -20.11 -9.14
N LEU A 48 -7.03 -19.18 -9.87
CA LEU A 48 -7.10 -17.76 -9.52
C LEU A 48 -8.46 -17.18 -9.93
N TYR A 49 -9.22 -16.72 -8.96
CA TYR A 49 -10.50 -16.06 -9.15
C TYR A 49 -10.72 -15.03 -8.03
N LEU A 50 -11.75 -14.20 -8.18
CA LEU A 50 -12.13 -13.23 -7.15
C LEU A 50 -13.09 -13.93 -6.16
N PRO A 51 -12.68 -14.12 -4.89
CA PRO A 51 -13.55 -14.76 -3.89
C PRO A 51 -14.74 -13.85 -3.56
N HIS A 52 -15.86 -14.47 -3.19
CA HIS A 52 -17.07 -13.77 -2.75
C HIS A 52 -17.74 -14.55 -1.61
N GLN A 53 -18.50 -13.83 -0.77
CA GLN A 53 -19.21 -14.46 0.35
C GLN A 53 -20.23 -15.48 -0.14
N GLY A 54 -20.30 -16.62 0.56
CA GLY A 54 -21.25 -17.69 0.27
C GLY A 54 -20.92 -18.54 -0.96
N ASP A 55 -19.70 -18.46 -1.50
CA ASP A 55 -19.28 -19.34 -2.58
C ASP A 55 -18.92 -20.75 -2.08
N ASP A 56 -19.14 -21.77 -2.91
CA ASP A 56 -18.95 -23.17 -2.52
C ASP A 56 -17.48 -23.52 -2.23
N ALA A 57 -16.54 -22.72 -2.76
CA ALA A 57 -15.11 -22.99 -2.70
C ALA A 57 -14.36 -22.29 -1.55
N THR A 58 -14.80 -21.10 -1.12
CA THR A 58 -14.14 -20.29 -0.09
C THR A 58 -15.08 -19.74 0.99
N GLY A 59 -16.40 -19.82 0.82
CA GLY A 59 -17.40 -19.23 1.74
C GLY A 59 -17.51 -19.89 3.12
N ASN A 60 -16.98 -21.10 3.29
CA ASN A 60 -16.87 -21.78 4.60
C ASN A 60 -15.41 -22.14 4.94
N ALA A 61 -14.44 -21.61 4.20
CA ALA A 61 -13.04 -21.92 4.43
C ALA A 61 -12.54 -21.15 5.66
N ASP A 62 -11.99 -21.86 6.65
CA ASP A 62 -11.19 -21.21 7.68
C ASP A 62 -9.92 -20.66 7.01
N LEU A 63 -9.96 -19.36 6.71
CA LEU A 63 -8.99 -18.68 5.87
C LEU A 63 -7.56 -18.82 6.45
N TRP A 64 -7.44 -18.75 7.78
CA TRP A 64 -6.18 -18.87 8.50
C TRP A 64 -6.35 -19.54 9.89
N PRO A 65 -6.32 -20.88 9.95
CA PRO A 65 -6.46 -21.59 11.21
C PRO A 65 -5.26 -21.37 12.15
N GLY A 66 -5.55 -21.26 13.45
CA GLY A 66 -4.55 -21.27 14.53
C GLY A 66 -3.64 -20.04 14.57
N LEU A 67 -2.32 -20.25 14.72
CA LEU A 67 -1.32 -19.19 14.87
C LEU A 67 -1.23 -18.24 13.66
N TRP A 68 -1.80 -18.62 12.52
CA TRP A 68 -1.82 -17.81 11.30
C TRP A 68 -2.93 -16.75 11.28
N GLY A 69 -3.85 -16.73 12.25
CA GLY A 69 -4.89 -15.70 12.36
C GLY A 69 -4.33 -14.27 12.51
N GLY A 70 -3.07 -14.13 12.94
CA GLY A 70 -2.38 -12.83 12.90
C GLY A 70 -2.18 -12.28 11.48
N ILE A 71 -2.00 -13.14 10.47
CA ILE A 71 -1.89 -12.73 9.07
C ILE A 71 -3.22 -12.19 8.56
N TRP A 72 -4.33 -12.86 8.88
CA TRP A 72 -5.67 -12.39 8.56
C TRP A 72 -5.89 -10.96 9.09
N LEU A 73 -5.57 -10.71 10.36
CA LEU A 73 -5.70 -9.37 10.96
C LEU A 73 -4.85 -8.32 10.22
N VAL A 74 -3.60 -8.68 9.88
CA VAL A 74 -2.72 -7.79 9.10
C VAL A 74 -3.31 -7.48 7.74
N LEU A 75 -3.88 -8.46 7.03
CA LEU A 75 -4.50 -8.26 5.73
C LEU A 75 -5.73 -7.34 5.81
N VAL A 76 -6.62 -7.55 6.79
CA VAL A 76 -7.79 -6.68 7.02
C VAL A 76 -7.33 -5.24 7.28
N VAL A 77 -6.37 -5.05 8.19
CA VAL A 77 -5.85 -3.72 8.51
C VAL A 77 -5.17 -3.08 7.31
N VAL A 78 -4.34 -3.82 6.56
CA VAL A 78 -3.61 -3.28 5.41
C VAL A 78 -4.58 -2.91 4.29
N ILE A 79 -5.47 -3.82 3.87
CA ILE A 79 -6.41 -3.57 2.77
C ILE A 79 -7.41 -2.47 3.15
N GLY A 80 -7.84 -2.40 4.41
CA GLY A 80 -8.77 -1.37 4.89
C GLY A 80 -8.14 0.01 5.11
N MET A 81 -6.94 0.07 5.70
CA MET A 81 -6.36 1.34 6.19
C MET A 81 -5.28 1.94 5.27
N VAL A 82 -4.54 1.13 4.51
CA VAL A 82 -3.48 1.65 3.63
C VAL A 82 -4.04 2.57 2.53
N PRO A 83 -5.19 2.30 1.90
CA PRO A 83 -5.79 3.22 0.94
C PRO A 83 -6.13 4.60 1.56
N LEU A 84 -6.59 4.64 2.81
CA LEU A 84 -6.85 5.88 3.53
C LEU A 84 -5.56 6.67 3.79
N ALA A 85 -4.51 5.99 4.25
CA ALA A 85 -3.20 6.59 4.43
C ALA A 85 -2.63 7.11 3.09
N ALA A 86 -2.79 6.32 2.01
CA ALA A 86 -2.38 6.69 0.66
C ALA A 86 -3.11 7.96 0.19
N ALA A 87 -4.43 8.05 0.37
CA ALA A 87 -5.21 9.25 0.07
C ALA A 87 -4.67 10.50 0.78
N GLY A 88 -4.35 10.38 2.08
CA GLY A 88 -3.71 11.46 2.84
C GLY A 88 -2.37 11.90 2.23
N THR A 89 -1.52 10.96 1.84
CA THR A 89 -0.23 11.29 1.20
C THR A 89 -0.40 11.91 -0.19
N VAL A 90 -1.41 11.50 -0.96
CA VAL A 90 -1.71 12.05 -2.29
C VAL A 90 -2.06 13.53 -2.18
N LEU A 91 -2.90 13.91 -1.21
CA LEU A 91 -3.26 15.32 -0.97
C LEU A 91 -2.01 16.19 -0.71
N VAL A 92 -1.11 15.72 0.15
CA VAL A 92 0.15 16.41 0.44
C VAL A 92 1.06 16.48 -0.80
N ALA A 93 1.12 15.40 -1.58
CA ALA A 93 1.96 15.33 -2.77
C ALA A 93 1.49 16.27 -3.88
N VAL A 94 0.17 16.39 -4.10
CA VAL A 94 -0.41 17.33 -5.07
C VAL A 94 0.00 18.76 -4.76
N ALA A 95 -0.09 19.18 -3.50
CA ALA A 95 0.37 20.50 -3.07
C ALA A 95 1.88 20.72 -3.30
N ARG A 96 2.70 19.66 -3.11
CA ARG A 96 4.15 19.72 -3.34
C ARG A 96 4.52 19.73 -4.83
N LEU A 97 3.78 19.03 -5.69
CA LEU A 97 3.98 19.01 -7.14
C LEU A 97 3.70 20.38 -7.78
N ALA A 98 2.82 21.18 -7.17
CA ALA A 98 2.57 22.55 -7.57
C ALA A 98 3.75 23.50 -7.26
N SER A 99 4.68 23.11 -6.37
CA SER A 99 5.79 23.97 -5.94
C SER A 99 6.85 24.17 -7.03
N PRO A 100 7.19 25.43 -7.38
CA PRO A 100 8.21 25.71 -8.40
C PRO A 100 9.61 25.24 -8.00
N ARG A 101 9.92 25.21 -6.69
CA ARG A 101 11.20 24.71 -6.16
C ARG A 101 11.42 23.23 -6.46
N LEU A 102 10.35 22.43 -6.48
CA LEU A 102 10.45 21.00 -6.76
C LEU A 102 10.59 20.73 -8.27
N ARG A 103 9.99 21.56 -9.13
CA ARG A 103 10.10 21.43 -10.59
C ARG A 103 11.53 21.63 -11.11
N ALA A 104 12.32 22.44 -10.40
CA ALA A 104 13.75 22.64 -10.70
C ALA A 104 14.57 21.34 -10.55
N GLU A 105 14.10 20.37 -9.75
CA GLU A 105 14.76 19.09 -9.51
C GLU A 105 14.02 17.96 -10.23
N SER A 106 14.20 17.87 -11.55
CA SER A 106 13.46 16.99 -12.46
C SER A 106 13.34 15.52 -11.98
N ALA A 107 14.42 14.93 -11.45
CA ALA A 107 14.39 13.56 -10.94
C ALA A 107 13.49 13.40 -9.70
N ARG A 108 13.50 14.36 -8.77
CA ARG A 108 12.66 14.30 -7.55
C ARG A 108 11.20 14.57 -7.89
N TRP A 109 10.94 15.48 -8.82
CA TRP A 109 9.60 15.75 -9.32
C TRP A 109 9.00 14.52 -10.02
N ARG A 110 9.76 13.86 -10.92
CA ARG A 110 9.32 12.63 -11.60
C ARG A 110 9.04 11.49 -10.63
N SER A 111 9.91 11.29 -9.65
CA SER A 111 9.70 10.26 -8.63
C SER A 111 8.43 10.51 -7.82
N LEU A 112 8.18 11.74 -7.39
CA LEU A 112 6.98 12.09 -6.63
C LEU A 112 5.72 11.96 -7.49
N LEU A 113 5.79 12.33 -8.77
CA LEU A 113 4.68 12.16 -9.70
C LEU A 113 4.33 10.67 -9.86
N ALA A 114 5.32 9.82 -10.15
CA ALA A 114 5.11 8.39 -10.31
C ALA A 114 4.52 7.74 -9.05
N SER A 115 5.07 8.04 -7.87
CA SER A 115 4.57 7.51 -6.60
C SER A 115 3.16 8.01 -6.27
N THR A 116 2.85 9.26 -6.62
CA THR A 116 1.50 9.84 -6.42
C THR A 116 0.48 9.19 -7.34
N VAL A 117 0.82 8.98 -8.62
CA VAL A 117 -0.05 8.28 -9.57
C VAL A 117 -0.37 6.87 -9.07
N LEU A 118 0.66 6.12 -8.63
CA LEU A 118 0.45 4.78 -8.06
C LEU A 118 -0.42 4.80 -6.80
N ALA A 119 -0.18 5.75 -5.88
CA ALA A 119 -0.99 5.90 -4.68
C ALA A 119 -2.46 6.24 -5.02
N THR A 120 -2.70 7.10 -6.01
CA THR A 120 -4.04 7.41 -6.50
C THR A 120 -4.71 6.18 -7.12
N LEU A 121 -3.97 5.36 -7.87
CA LEU A 121 -4.49 4.10 -8.41
C LEU A 121 -4.90 3.12 -7.30
N VAL A 122 -4.15 3.06 -6.21
CA VAL A 122 -4.54 2.27 -5.02
C VAL A 122 -5.85 2.77 -4.43
N VAL A 123 -6.01 4.10 -4.26
CA VAL A 123 -7.26 4.69 -3.76
C VAL A 123 -8.44 4.39 -4.69
N ALA A 124 -8.23 4.52 -6.00
CA ALA A 124 -9.25 4.22 -7.00
C ALA A 124 -9.62 2.73 -7.02
N ALA A 125 -8.63 1.84 -6.90
CA ALA A 125 -8.84 0.40 -6.82
C ALA A 125 -9.62 0.04 -5.56
N TRP A 126 -9.31 0.65 -4.41
CA TRP A 126 -9.96 0.35 -3.14
C TRP A 126 -11.48 0.59 -3.15
N VAL A 127 -11.95 1.63 -3.85
CA VAL A 127 -13.39 1.92 -4.00
C VAL A 127 -14.07 1.12 -5.12
N SER A 128 -13.33 0.28 -5.84
CA SER A 128 -13.88 -0.50 -6.94
C SER A 128 -14.67 -1.72 -6.44
N PRO A 129 -15.74 -2.15 -7.15
CA PRO A 129 -16.54 -3.31 -6.75
C PRO A 129 -15.71 -4.58 -6.46
N PRO A 130 -14.69 -4.93 -7.27
CA PRO A 130 -13.87 -6.10 -6.99
C PRO A 130 -13.15 -6.06 -5.64
N MET A 131 -12.66 -4.89 -5.22
CA MET A 131 -11.97 -4.76 -3.93
C MET A 131 -12.94 -4.78 -2.77
N THR A 132 -14.14 -4.22 -2.94
CA THR A 132 -15.20 -4.36 -1.94
C THR A 132 -15.53 -5.82 -1.71
N THR A 133 -15.74 -6.60 -2.78
CA THR A 133 -16.04 -8.04 -2.67
C THR A 133 -14.91 -8.80 -1.96
N LEU A 134 -13.66 -8.56 -2.35
CA LEU A 134 -12.49 -9.17 -1.71
C LEU A 134 -12.40 -8.81 -0.22
N TYR A 135 -12.62 -7.55 0.13
CA TYR A 135 -12.55 -7.07 1.51
C TYR A 135 -13.68 -7.62 2.37
N THR A 136 -14.90 -7.69 1.85
CA THR A 136 -16.04 -8.29 2.58
C THR A 136 -15.85 -9.79 2.80
N TRP A 137 -15.30 -10.50 1.81
CA TRP A 137 -14.94 -11.91 1.97
C TRP A 137 -13.87 -12.10 3.06
N LEU A 138 -12.90 -11.19 3.16
CA LEU A 138 -11.90 -11.20 4.23
C LEU A 138 -12.47 -10.92 5.62
N LEU A 139 -13.65 -10.31 5.73
CA LEU A 139 -14.29 -10.00 7.01
C LEU A 139 -15.24 -11.10 7.49
N ASP A 140 -15.54 -12.07 6.62
CA ASP A 140 -16.33 -13.27 6.92
C ASP A 140 -15.45 -14.27 7.70
#